data_AF-A0A7C1S8Z4-F1
#
_entry.id   AF-A0A7C1S8Z4-F1
#
_cell.length_a   1.000
_cell.length_b   1.000
_cell.length_c   1.000
_cell.angle_alpha   90.00
_cell.angle_beta   90.00
_cell.angle_gamma   90.00
#
_symmetry.space_group_name_H-M   'P 1'
#
loop_
_entity.id
_entity.type
_entity.pdbx_description
1 polymer ?
#
loop_
_entity_poly.entity_id
_entity_poly.type
_entity_poly.pdbx_seq_one_letter_code
_entity_poly.pdbx_strand_id
1 'polypeptide(L)'
;MARGIERRKIFRDDDDRTSFLQRLALILEETQTQCYAWALMPNHFHILLRTGPTPLSKTMRLLMTGYAVTFNKRHKRSGYLFQNRYKSVVCEEDSYLLELIRYIHL
;
A
#
# COMPACT_ATOMS: atom_id res chain seq x y z
N MET A 1 4.93 -1.43 -4.93
CA MET A 1 5.43 -0.21 -4.25
C MET A 1 4.65 1.03 -4.70
N ALA A 2 4.23 1.89 -3.77
CA ALA A 2 3.76 3.25 -4.08
C ALA A 2 4.45 4.29 -3.17
N ARG A 3 4.64 5.52 -3.68
CA ARG A 3 5.48 6.55 -3.05
C ARG A 3 4.80 7.93 -3.06
N GLY A 4 5.04 8.70 -2.00
CA GLY A 4 4.58 10.08 -1.88
C GLY A 4 5.16 11.01 -2.93
N ILE A 5 4.39 12.02 -3.35
CA ILE A 5 4.86 13.10 -4.22
C ILE A 5 6.07 13.78 -3.59
N GLU A 6 7.09 14.10 -4.40
CA GLU A 6 8.36 14.71 -3.94
C GLU A 6 9.04 13.92 -2.81
N ARG A 7 8.82 12.60 -2.73
CA ARG A 7 9.31 11.74 -1.62
C ARG A 7 8.84 12.20 -0.23
N ARG A 8 7.77 13.01 -0.14
CA ARG A 8 7.19 13.46 1.12
C ARG A 8 6.64 12.31 1.93
N LYS A 9 6.59 12.49 3.25
CA LYS A 9 6.01 11.50 4.16
C LYS A 9 4.52 11.32 3.84
N ILE A 10 4.15 10.07 3.58
CA ILE A 10 2.77 9.58 3.47
C ILE A 10 2.31 8.90 4.77
N PHE A 11 3.23 8.63 5.71
CA PHE A 11 2.95 8.31 7.11
C PHE A 11 3.75 9.28 7.97
N ARG A 12 3.08 10.22 8.63
CA ARG A 12 3.71 11.22 9.51
C ARG A 12 3.88 10.71 10.94
N ASP A 13 2.99 9.82 11.35
CA ASP A 13 2.91 9.21 12.68
C ASP A 13 2.31 7.79 12.61
N ASP A 14 2.06 7.17 13.75
CA ASP A 14 1.53 5.80 13.83
C ASP A 14 0.02 5.72 13.60
N ASP A 15 -0.72 6.81 13.80
CA ASP A 15 -2.12 6.90 13.44
C ASP A 15 -2.31 6.82 11.92
N ASP A 16 -1.42 7.45 11.14
CA ASP A 16 -1.43 7.35 9.68
C ASP A 16 -1.20 5.89 9.23
N ARG A 17 -0.27 5.18 9.89
CA ARG A 17 0.00 3.76 9.61
C ARG A 17 -1.20 2.89 9.99
N THR A 18 -1.80 3.14 11.16
CA THR A 18 -2.97 2.42 11.64
C THR A 18 -4.16 2.62 10.72
N SER A 19 -4.43 3.86 10.30
CA SER A 19 -5.49 4.19 9.36
C SER A 19 -5.29 3.50 7.99
N PHE A 20 -4.03 3.44 7.52
CA PHE A 20 -3.69 2.72 6.30
C PHE A 20 -3.95 1.21 6.43
N LEU A 21 -3.50 0.59 7.51
CA LEU A 21 -3.66 -0.85 7.74
C LEU A 21 -5.12 -1.26 7.95
N GLN A 22 -5.90 -0.45 8.67
CA GLN A 22 -7.34 -0.69 8.82
C GLN A 22 -8.05 -0.66 7.46
N ARG A 23 -7.74 0.33 6.62
CA ARG A 23 -8.28 0.41 5.26
C ARG A 23 -7.82 -0.77 4.40
N LEU A 24 -6.55 -1.15 4.50
CA LEU A 24 -6.01 -2.30 3.78
C LEU A 24 -6.77 -3.58 4.17
N ALA A 25 -6.93 -3.85 5.46
CA ALA A 25 -7.63 -5.04 5.97
C ALA A 25 -9.05 -5.16 5.40
N LEU A 26 -9.84 -4.08 5.46
CA LEU A 26 -11.20 -4.04 4.91
C LEU A 26 -11.22 -4.35 3.41
N ILE A 27 -10.32 -3.73 2.64
CA ILE A 27 -10.25 -3.94 1.20
C ILE A 27 -9.81 -5.36 0.86
N LEU A 28 -8.87 -5.94 1.60
CA LEU A 28 -8.40 -7.31 1.37
C LEU A 28 -9.54 -8.32 1.55
N GLU A 29 -10.37 -8.13 2.57
CA GLU A 29 -11.58 -8.93 2.81
C GLU A 29 -12.60 -8.76 1.67
N GLU A 30 -13.00 -7.52 1.35
CA GLU A 30 -13.98 -7.22 0.29
C GLU A 30 -13.56 -7.73 -1.10
N THR A 31 -12.26 -7.69 -1.40
CA THR A 31 -11.71 -8.07 -2.70
C THR A 31 -11.23 -9.52 -2.76
N GLN A 32 -11.35 -10.26 -1.66
CA GLN A 32 -10.81 -11.62 -1.48
C GLN A 32 -9.34 -11.73 -1.87
N THR A 33 -8.55 -10.69 -1.56
CA THR A 33 -7.11 -10.63 -1.85
C THR A 33 -6.32 -11.00 -0.59
N GLN A 34 -5.36 -11.91 -0.71
CA GLN A 34 -4.51 -12.31 0.41
C GLN A 34 -3.27 -11.42 0.49
N CYS A 35 -2.84 -11.07 1.70
CA CYS A 35 -1.62 -10.31 1.96
C CYS A 35 -0.63 -11.18 2.73
N TYR A 36 0.57 -11.36 2.19
CA TYR A 36 1.61 -12.16 2.81
C TYR A 36 2.62 -11.33 3.60
N ALA A 37 2.85 -10.08 3.20
CA ALA A 37 3.79 -9.18 3.85
C ALA A 37 3.50 -7.72 3.51
N TRP A 38 3.89 -6.80 4.39
CA TRP A 38 3.86 -5.37 4.12
C TRP A 38 4.97 -4.64 4.89
N ALA A 39 5.40 -3.50 4.35
CA ALA A 39 6.27 -2.56 5.04
C ALA A 39 5.88 -1.12 4.75
N LEU A 40 5.81 -0.31 5.81
CA LEU A 40 5.33 1.07 5.79
C LEU A 40 6.47 2.03 6.14
N MET A 41 7.18 2.47 5.10
CA MET A 41 8.24 3.48 5.22
C MET A 41 7.63 4.89 5.20
N PRO A 42 8.22 5.89 5.86
CA PRO A 42 7.59 7.20 6.00
C PRO A 42 7.05 7.81 4.70
N ASN A 43 7.72 7.60 3.56
CA ASN A 43 7.33 8.15 2.25
C ASN A 43 6.90 7.12 1.19
N HIS A 44 6.84 5.83 1.51
CA HIS A 44 6.40 4.79 0.55
C HIS A 44 6.00 3.50 1.27
N PHE A 45 5.37 2.58 0.56
CA PHE A 45 5.05 1.27 1.10
C PHE A 45 5.31 0.14 0.11
N HIS A 46 5.55 -1.05 0.66
CA HIS A 46 5.61 -2.32 -0.05
C HIS A 46 4.52 -3.24 0.49
N ILE A 47 3.85 -3.98 -0.39
CA ILE A 47 2.85 -4.98 -0.03
C ILE A 47 3.05 -6.15 -0.99
N LEU A 48 3.07 -7.35 -0.44
CA LEU A 48 3.08 -8.61 -1.15
C LEU A 48 1.69 -9.23 -1.08
N LEU A 49 1.05 -9.34 -2.24
CA LEU A 49 -0.34 -9.77 -2.37
C LEU A 49 -0.45 -10.98 -3.28
N ARG A 50 -1.35 -11.90 -2.94
CA ARG A 50 -1.94 -12.84 -3.89
C ARG A 50 -3.32 -12.36 -4.26
N THR A 51 -3.48 -12.00 -5.53
CA THR A 51 -4.74 -11.47 -6.06
C THR A 51 -5.83 -12.52 -6.05
N GLY A 52 -7.02 -12.15 -5.58
CA GLY A 52 -8.24 -12.94 -5.73
C GLY A 52 -8.95 -12.67 -7.08
N PRO A 53 -10.28 -12.81 -7.14
CA PRO A 53 -11.06 -12.55 -8.36
C PRO A 53 -11.09 -11.06 -8.75
N THR A 54 -10.80 -10.17 -7.80
CA THR A 54 -10.71 -8.73 -8.07
C THR A 54 -9.35 -8.38 -8.68
N PRO A 55 -9.30 -7.64 -9.81
CA PRO A 55 -8.04 -7.19 -10.39
C PRO A 55 -7.24 -6.33 -9.41
N LEU A 56 -5.92 -6.56 -9.35
CA LEU A 56 -5.00 -5.79 -8.48
C LEU A 56 -5.16 -4.27 -8.64
N SER A 57 -5.41 -3.80 -9.86
CA SER A 57 -5.60 -2.38 -10.16
C SER A 57 -6.81 -1.78 -9.44
N LYS A 58 -7.89 -2.54 -9.26
CA LYS A 58 -9.08 -2.12 -8.51
C LYS A 58 -8.78 -2.08 -7.01
N THR A 59 -8.18 -3.13 -6.46
CA THR A 59 -7.75 -3.20 -5.05
C THR A 59 -6.83 -2.04 -4.68
N MET A 60 -5.79 -1.80 -5.50
CA MET A 60 -4.83 -0.72 -5.26
C MET A 60 -5.44 0.67 -5.43
N ARG A 61 -6.40 0.86 -6.35
CA ARG A 61 -7.13 2.13 -6.51
C ARG A 61 -7.95 2.44 -5.25
N LEU A 62 -8.68 1.46 -4.71
CA LEU A 62 -9.47 1.63 -3.49
C LEU A 62 -8.56 2.02 -2.31
N LEU A 63 -7.42 1.33 -2.17
CA LEU A 63 -6.47 1.58 -1.10
C LEU A 63 -5.84 2.97 -1.20
N MET A 64 -5.23 3.29 -2.34
CA MET A 64 -4.45 4.51 -2.51
C MET A 64 -5.36 5.75 -2.51
N THR A 65 -6.48 5.72 -3.24
CA THR A 65 -7.39 6.88 -3.30
C THR A 65 -8.06 7.10 -1.95
N GLY A 66 -8.58 6.04 -1.33
CA GLY A 66 -9.22 6.13 -0.02
C GLY A 66 -8.27 6.65 1.05
N TYR A 67 -7.03 6.17 1.07
CA TYR A 67 -6.02 6.66 2.01
C TYR A 67 -5.64 8.11 1.76
N ALA A 68 -5.44 8.52 0.49
CA ALA A 68 -5.11 9.90 0.16
C ALA A 68 -6.17 10.88 0.64
N VAL A 69 -7.46 10.53 0.52
CA VAL A 69 -8.57 11.35 1.02
C VAL A 69 -8.50 11.50 2.55
N THR A 70 -8.37 10.38 3.28
CA THR A 70 -8.31 10.40 4.75
C THR A 70 -7.08 11.18 5.25
N PHE A 71 -5.91 10.93 4.67
CA PHE A 71 -4.67 11.62 5.00
C PHE A 71 -4.77 13.13 4.74
N ASN A 72 -5.26 13.52 3.56
CA ASN A 72 -5.39 14.93 3.22
C ASN A 72 -6.37 15.65 4.17
N LYS A 73 -7.49 15.02 4.52
CA LYS A 73 -8.44 15.56 5.50
C LYS A 73 -7.80 15.74 6.87
N ARG A 74 -7.12 14.72 7.39
CA ARG A 74 -6.46 14.74 8.71
C ARG A 74 -5.38 15.81 8.79
N HIS A 75 -4.56 15.94 7.75
CA HIS A 75 -3.40 16.83 7.71
C HIS A 75 -3.69 18.20 7.08
N LYS A 76 -4.96 18.54 6.82
CA LYS A 76 -5.40 19.78 6.16
C LYS A 76 -4.62 20.06 4.87
N ARG A 77 -4.40 19.03 4.06
CA ARG A 77 -3.69 19.11 2.77
C ARG A 77 -4.67 19.10 1.60
N SER A 78 -4.23 19.69 0.51
CA SER A 78 -4.88 19.62 -0.79
C SER A 78 -3.92 19.05 -1.83
N GLY A 79 -4.48 18.46 -2.90
CA GLY A 79 -3.73 17.90 -4.02
C GLY A 79 -3.31 16.43 -3.85
N TYR A 80 -2.46 15.97 -4.78
CA TYR A 80 -2.03 14.58 -4.83
C TYR A 80 -1.14 14.21 -3.64
N LEU A 81 -1.42 13.05 -3.03
CA LEU A 81 -0.55 12.47 -2.01
C LEU A 81 0.55 11.61 -2.63
N PHE A 82 0.18 10.77 -3.60
CA PHE A 82 1.10 9.85 -4.29
C PHE A 82 1.62 10.45 -5.59
N GLN A 83 2.88 10.16 -5.91
CA GLN A 83 3.53 10.68 -7.12
C GLN A 83 2.96 10.06 -8.40
N ASN A 84 2.67 8.75 -8.36
CA ASN A 84 2.23 7.94 -9.49
C ASN A 84 1.32 6.82 -8.99
N ARG A 85 0.77 6.04 -9.93
CA ARG A 85 0.23 4.71 -9.60
C ARG A 85 1.31 3.82 -8.98
N TYR A 86 0.87 2.72 -8.37
CA TYR A 86 1.77 1.70 -7.84
C TYR A 86 2.59 1.04 -8.95
N LYS A 87 3.80 0.58 -8.59
CA LYS A 87 4.58 -0.39 -9.35
C LYS A 87 4.31 -1.79 -8.82
N SER A 88 4.13 -2.76 -9.71
CA SER A 88 3.95 -4.18 -9.40
C SER A 88 4.93 -5.03 -10.18
N VAL A 89 5.44 -6.07 -9.55
CA VAL A 89 6.29 -7.12 -10.15
C VAL A 89 5.62 -8.44 -9.80
N VAL A 90 5.47 -9.35 -10.77
CA VAL A 90 4.95 -10.70 -10.54
C VAL A 90 6.04 -11.51 -9.84
N CYS A 91 5.68 -12.19 -8.76
CA CYS A 91 6.58 -13.07 -8.01
C CYS A 91 6.19 -14.51 -8.29
N GLU A 92 7.11 -15.31 -8.84
CA GLU A 92 6.94 -16.77 -8.97
C GLU A 92 7.35 -17.45 -7.65
N GLU A 93 6.68 -18.56 -7.29
CA GLU A 93 6.47 -18.97 -5.89
C GLU A 93 7.69 -19.54 -5.14
N ASP A 94 8.77 -19.99 -5.78
CA ASP A 94 9.68 -20.92 -5.06
C ASP A 94 10.92 -20.27 -4.39
N SER A 95 11.72 -19.46 -5.09
CA SER A 95 12.95 -18.88 -4.50
C SER A 95 12.88 -17.38 -4.29
N TYR A 96 12.19 -16.67 -5.18
CA TYR A 96 12.07 -15.20 -5.15
C TYR A 96 11.13 -14.72 -4.03
N LEU A 97 10.14 -15.53 -3.62
CA LEU A 97 9.16 -15.15 -2.61
C LEU A 97 9.80 -14.91 -1.23
N LEU A 98 10.65 -15.82 -0.76
CA LEU A 98 11.33 -15.68 0.52
C LEU A 98 12.32 -14.52 0.53
N GLU A 99 13.01 -14.29 -0.58
CA GLU A 99 13.93 -13.16 -0.72
C GLU A 99 13.19 -11.83 -0.78
N LEU A 100 12.06 -11.77 -1.48
CA LEU A 100 11.19 -10.61 -1.53
C LEU A 100 10.58 -10.29 -0.16
N ILE A 101 10.18 -11.32 0.60
CA ILE A 101 9.73 -11.15 1.98
C ILE A 101 10.86 -10.56 2.82
N ARG A 102 12.08 -11.11 2.76
CA ARG A 102 13.23 -10.51 3.48
C ARG A 102 13.44 -9.05 3.07
N TYR A 103 13.47 -8.77 1.78
CA TYR A 103 13.66 -7.41 1.27
C TYR A 103 12.59 -6.42 1.73
N ILE A 104 11.33 -6.85 1.84
CA ILE A 104 10.25 -5.99 2.34
C ILE A 104 10.51 -5.58 3.80
N HIS A 105 11.11 -6.45 4.60
CA HIS A 105 11.30 -6.24 6.04
C HIS A 105 12.69 -5.70 6.44
N LEU A 106 13.62 -5.55 5.49
CA LEU A 106 14.95 -4.93 5.68
C LEU A 106 14.91 -3.43 5.39
#